data_AF-A0A8X6FYL6-F1
#
_entry.id   AF-A0A8X6FYL6-F1
#
_cell.length_a   1.000
_cell.length_b   1.000
_cell.length_c   1.000
_cell.angle_alpha   90.00
_cell.angle_beta   90.00
_cell.angle_gamma   90.00
#
_symmetry.space_group_name_H-M   'P 1'
#
loop_
_entity.id
_entity.type
_entity.pdbx_description
1 polymer ?
#
loop_
_entity_poly.entity_id
_entity_poly.type
_entity_poly.pdbx_seq_one_letter_code
_entity_poly.pdbx_strand_id
1 'polypeptide(L)'
;MNYHCCRKGAYKPKGKGVKKVVQYFPNHENQLEHLRLSESYRAAVAGRLKEGVSEKKILQDIREEITVDRGRKMLIEKKDIHNIKRDFNINGYIKRHEVDAVSVKLWTQEIKIMEKIVLFFSKSRDNQGMTID
;
A
#
# COMPACT_ATOMS: atom_id res chain seq x y z
N MET A 1 -13.76 7.68 -21.02
CA MET A 1 -12.77 7.87 -19.95
C MET A 1 -11.72 6.80 -20.09
N ASN A 2 -10.48 7.17 -20.44
CA ASN A 2 -9.41 6.21 -20.71
C ASN A 2 -8.46 6.18 -19.52
N TYR A 3 -8.41 5.05 -18.82
CA TYR A 3 -7.50 4.84 -17.70
C TYR A 3 -6.18 4.27 -18.21
N HIS A 4 -5.07 4.97 -17.95
CA HIS A 4 -3.77 4.70 -18.54
C HIS A 4 -2.90 3.80 -17.65
N CYS A 5 -2.52 2.61 -18.12
CA CYS A 5 -1.55 1.74 -17.46
C CYS A 5 -0.16 2.41 -17.43
N CYS A 6 0.38 2.61 -16.23
CA CYS A 6 1.57 3.44 -16.00
C CYS A 6 2.85 2.60 -15.91
N ARG A 7 3.49 2.32 -17.06
CA ARG A 7 4.96 2.20 -17.09
C ARG A 7 5.51 3.52 -17.61
N LYS A 8 6.13 4.30 -16.72
CA LYS A 8 6.79 5.57 -17.10
C LYS A 8 8.07 5.25 -17.88
N GLY A 9 7.98 5.22 -19.20
CA GLY A 9 9.14 5.44 -20.07
C GLY A 9 9.33 6.94 -20.28
N ALA A 10 10.48 7.49 -19.90
CA ALA A 10 10.82 8.88 -20.18
C ALA A 10 11.70 8.94 -21.44
N TYR A 11 11.11 9.31 -22.58
CA TYR A 11 11.88 9.74 -23.75
C TYR A 11 12.04 11.26 -23.69
N LYS A 12 13.29 11.76 -23.73
CA LYS A 12 13.59 13.21 -23.80
C LYS A 12 13.69 13.63 -25.28
N PRO A 13 12.73 14.36 -25.85
CA PRO A 13 12.92 14.93 -27.18
C PRO A 13 13.88 16.14 -27.10
N LYS A 14 14.77 16.27 -28.09
CA LYS A 14 15.56 17.51 -28.28
C LYS A 14 14.66 18.55 -28.97
N GLY A 15 14.05 19.44 -28.19
CA GLY A 15 13.28 20.56 -28.73
C GLY A 15 12.45 21.28 -27.67
N LYS A 16 12.40 22.63 -27.75
CA LYS A 16 11.70 23.52 -26.81
C LYS A 16 10.17 23.37 -26.95
N GLY A 17 9.62 22.40 -26.23
CA GLY A 17 8.17 22.20 -26.11
C GLY A 17 7.87 20.88 -25.40
N VAL A 18 7.50 20.93 -24.12
CA VAL A 18 7.20 19.72 -23.34
C VAL A 18 5.82 19.19 -23.74
N LYS A 19 5.75 18.38 -24.79
CA LYS A 19 4.60 17.52 -25.07
C LYS A 19 4.75 16.24 -24.27
N LYS A 20 3.85 15.99 -23.30
CA LYS A 20 3.73 14.67 -22.64
C LYS A 20 3.15 13.69 -23.67
N VAL A 21 3.99 12.85 -24.25
CA VAL A 21 3.53 11.72 -25.04
C VAL A 21 3.18 10.59 -24.09
N VAL A 22 1.91 10.20 -24.06
CA VAL A 22 1.43 9.02 -23.35
C VAL A 22 1.36 7.89 -24.38
N GLN A 23 2.18 6.86 -24.20
CA GLN A 23 2.18 5.70 -25.11
C GLN A 23 0.91 4.87 -24.87
N TYR A 24 0.11 4.69 -25.92
CA TYR A 24 -1.09 3.85 -25.91
C TYR A 24 -0.69 2.42 -26.33
N PHE A 25 -0.99 1.43 -25.49
CA PHE A 25 -0.84 0.02 -25.85
C PHE A 25 -2.23 -0.56 -26.09
N PRO A 26 -2.65 -0.73 -27.36
CA PRO A 26 -4.01 -1.19 -27.72
C PRO A 26 -4.32 -2.65 -27.34
N ASN A 27 -3.35 -3.41 -26.82
CA ASN A 27 -3.46 -4.88 -26.67
C ASN A 27 -3.41 -5.36 -25.21
N HIS A 28 -3.70 -4.50 -24.22
CA HIS A 28 -3.82 -4.91 -22.83
C HIS A 28 -5.20 -4.58 -22.29
N GLU A 29 -5.83 -5.55 -21.61
CA GLU A 29 -7.04 -5.29 -20.83
C GLU A 29 -6.75 -4.19 -19.80
N ASN A 30 -7.69 -3.25 -19.66
CA ASN A 30 -7.57 -2.15 -18.72
C ASN A 30 -7.68 -2.68 -17.27
N GLN A 31 -6.56 -3.17 -16.74
CA GLN A 31 -6.44 -3.65 -15.36
C GLN A 31 -6.38 -2.45 -14.41
N LEU A 32 -7.55 -1.88 -14.12
CA LEU A 32 -7.70 -0.73 -13.22
C LEU A 32 -7.11 -1.00 -11.85
N GLU A 33 -7.12 -2.25 -11.38
CA GLU A 33 -6.60 -2.70 -10.09
C GLU A 33 -5.09 -2.41 -9.88
N HIS A 34 -4.29 -2.47 -10.94
CA HIS A 34 -2.84 -2.25 -10.87
C HIS A 34 -2.45 -0.77 -11.00
N LEU A 35 -3.42 0.11 -11.24
CA LEU A 35 -3.15 1.54 -11.24
C LEU A 35 -2.87 2.01 -9.81
N ARG A 36 -1.88 2.89 -9.68
CA ARG A 36 -1.62 3.56 -8.41
C ARG A 36 -2.69 4.61 -8.16
N LEU A 37 -3.15 4.69 -6.92
CA LEU A 37 -3.94 5.83 -6.44
C LEU A 37 -3.10 7.11 -6.55
N SER A 38 -3.75 8.23 -6.87
CA SER A 38 -3.06 9.52 -6.91
C SER A 38 -2.55 9.90 -5.52
N GLU A 39 -1.38 10.51 -5.47
CA GLU A 39 -0.72 10.87 -4.21
C GLU A 39 -1.58 11.81 -3.36
N SER A 40 -2.25 12.78 -4.00
CA SER A 40 -3.21 13.68 -3.35
C SER A 40 -4.36 12.93 -2.66
N TYR A 41 -4.89 11.91 -3.32
CA TYR A 41 -6.01 11.14 -2.79
C TYR A 41 -5.55 10.24 -1.63
N ARG A 42 -4.35 9.65 -1.75
CA ARG A 42 -3.73 8.89 -0.65
C ARG A 42 -3.51 9.76 0.59
N ALA A 43 -3.06 11.00 0.40
CA ALA A 43 -2.89 11.96 1.50
C ALA A 43 -4.21 12.34 2.15
N ALA A 44 -5.29 12.53 1.37
CA ALA A 44 -6.62 12.79 1.91
C ALA A 44 -7.13 11.63 2.77
N VAL A 45 -7.00 10.40 2.30
CA VAL A 45 -7.36 9.19 3.08
C VAL A 45 -6.50 9.08 4.34
N ALA A 46 -5.20 9.37 4.24
CA ALA A 46 -4.30 9.40 5.39
C ALA A 46 -4.71 10.44 6.45
N GLY A 47 -5.16 11.63 6.03
CA GLY A 47 -5.67 12.66 6.95
C GLY A 47 -6.87 12.16 7.76
N ARG A 48 -7.86 11.58 7.08
CA ARG A 48 -9.05 10.98 7.73
C ARG A 48 -8.68 9.87 8.72
N LEU A 49 -7.68 9.06 8.38
CA LEU A 49 -7.16 8.01 9.26
C LEU A 49 -6.47 8.58 10.50
N LYS A 50 -5.75 9.71 10.37
CA LYS A 50 -5.12 10.40 11.52
C LYS A 50 -6.16 11.03 12.45
N GLU A 51 -7.28 11.48 11.92
CA GLU A 51 -8.44 11.98 12.69
C GLU A 51 -9.19 10.86 13.44
N GLY A 52 -8.80 9.59 13.25
CA GLY A 52 -9.42 8.45 13.94
C GLY A 52 -10.65 7.87 13.23
N VAL A 53 -10.92 8.27 11.98
CA VAL A 53 -12.03 7.69 11.21
C VAL A 53 -11.75 6.20 10.93
N SER A 54 -12.74 5.35 11.24
CA SER A 54 -12.60 3.91 11.03
C SER A 54 -12.41 3.56 9.55
N GLU A 55 -11.59 2.54 9.27
CA GLU A 55 -11.35 2.06 7.90
C GLU A 55 -12.66 1.66 7.20
N LYS A 56 -13.59 1.04 7.94
CA LYS A 56 -14.91 0.65 7.43
C LYS A 56 -15.70 1.85 6.94
N LYS A 57 -15.70 2.95 7.70
CA LYS A 57 -16.42 4.18 7.32
C LYS A 57 -15.80 4.80 6.08
N ILE A 58 -14.47 4.86 5.99
CA ILE A 58 -13.77 5.35 4.80
C ILE A 58 -14.15 4.53 3.56
N LEU A 59 -14.11 3.19 3.63
CA LEU A 59 -14.52 2.33 2.51
C LEU A 59 -15.98 2.51 2.13
N GLN A 60 -16.85 2.68 3.12
CA GLN A 60 -18.27 2.90 2.87
C GLN A 60 -18.50 4.23 2.15
N ASP A 61 -17.87 5.31 2.62
CA ASP A 61 -18.02 6.63 2.02
C ASP A 61 -17.53 6.65 0.56
N ILE A 62 -16.42 5.95 0.27
CA ILE A 62 -15.90 5.82 -1.10
C ILE A 62 -16.86 5.06 -2.01
N ARG A 63 -17.60 4.08 -1.48
CA ARG A 63 -18.61 3.32 -2.23
C ARG A 63 -19.89 4.12 -2.46
N GLU A 64 -20.23 4.98 -1.50
CA GLU A 64 -21.39 5.89 -1.58
C GLU A 64 -21.09 7.12 -2.46
N GLU A 65 -19.82 7.43 -2.68
CA GLU A 65 -19.40 8.53 -3.55
C GLU A 65 -19.77 8.24 -5.02
N ILE A 66 -20.87 8.84 -5.48
CA ILE A 66 -21.29 8.76 -6.89
C ILE A 66 -20.41 9.72 -7.70
N THR A 67 -19.22 9.26 -8.07
CA THR A 67 -18.33 10.03 -8.95
C THR A 67 -18.58 9.70 -10.42
N VAL A 68 -18.62 10.72 -11.28
CA VAL A 68 -18.68 10.56 -12.74
C VAL A 68 -17.44 9.82 -13.29
N ASP A 69 -16.31 9.92 -12.57
CA ASP A 69 -15.04 9.27 -12.89
C ASP A 69 -14.91 7.89 -12.22
N ARG A 70 -15.35 6.83 -12.92
CA ARG A 70 -15.25 5.43 -12.47
C ARG A 70 -13.83 4.87 -12.62
N GLY A 71 -12.89 5.38 -11.82
CA GLY A 71 -11.48 4.99 -11.85
C GLY A 71 -11.02 4.07 -10.72
N ARG A 72 -9.70 3.92 -10.55
CA ARG A 72 -9.04 3.14 -9.48
C ARG A 72 -9.58 3.43 -8.08
N LYS A 73 -10.05 4.65 -7.83
CA LYS A 73 -10.59 5.10 -6.52
C LYS A 73 -11.81 4.30 -6.07
N MET A 74 -12.67 3.87 -6.99
CA MET A 74 -13.86 3.09 -6.63
C MET A 74 -13.52 1.64 -6.24
N LEU A 75 -12.34 1.15 -6.65
CA LEU A 75 -11.85 -0.20 -6.39
C LEU A 75 -10.94 -0.26 -5.16
N ILE A 76 -11.11 0.67 -4.21
CA ILE A 76 -10.27 0.70 -3.00
C ILE A 76 -10.67 -0.44 -2.07
N GLU A 77 -9.67 -1.19 -1.64
CA GLU A 77 -9.83 -2.28 -0.69
C GLU A 77 -9.17 -1.96 0.66
N LYS A 78 -9.44 -2.81 1.66
CA LYS A 78 -8.76 -2.76 2.95
C LYS A 78 -7.23 -2.80 2.81
N LYS A 79 -6.71 -3.54 1.83
CA LYS A 79 -5.27 -3.64 1.55
C LYS A 79 -4.67 -2.28 1.18
N ASP A 80 -5.38 -1.47 0.40
CA ASP A 80 -4.94 -0.13 0.04
C ASP A 80 -4.87 0.79 1.25
N ILE A 81 -5.89 0.74 2.11
CA ILE A 81 -5.90 1.49 3.37
C ILE A 81 -4.74 1.08 4.27
N HIS A 82 -4.47 -0.23 4.39
CA HIS A 82 -3.33 -0.72 5.16
C HIS A 82 -1.98 -0.22 4.59
N ASN A 83 -1.81 -0.23 3.27
CA ASN A 83 -0.63 0.32 2.62
C ASN A 83 -0.49 1.83 2.86
N ILE A 84 -1.60 2.58 2.82
CA ILE A 84 -1.60 4.02 3.16
C ILE A 84 -1.21 4.23 4.62
N LYS A 85 -1.77 3.45 5.55
CA LYS A 85 -1.39 3.51 6.98
C LYS A 85 0.10 3.28 7.21
N ARG A 86 0.66 2.29 6.51
CA ARG A 86 2.10 1.98 6.56
C ARG A 86 2.92 3.13 5.99
N ASP A 87 2.58 3.61 4.79
CA ASP A 87 3.38 4.61 4.09
C ASP A 87 3.31 6.00 4.77
N PHE A 88 2.22 6.31 5.47
CA PHE A 88 2.06 7.54 6.27
C PHE A 88 2.34 7.35 7.77
N ASN A 89 2.84 6.18 8.16
CA ASN A 89 3.19 5.82 9.53
C ASN A 89 2.08 6.06 10.59
N ILE A 90 0.81 5.88 10.23
CA ILE A 90 -0.34 6.26 11.06
C ILE A 90 -0.60 5.24 12.17
N ASN A 91 -0.37 3.96 11.88
CA ASN A 91 -0.68 2.87 12.82
C ASN A 91 0.50 2.49 13.72
N GLY A 92 1.58 3.28 13.73
CA GLY A 92 2.76 3.01 14.56
C GLY A 92 3.30 1.59 14.37
N TYR A 93 3.27 1.07 13.13
CA TYR A 93 3.84 -0.24 12.85
C TYR A 93 5.25 -0.29 13.40
N ILE A 94 5.57 -1.45 13.98
CA ILE A 94 6.74 -1.83 14.79
C ILE A 94 8.06 -1.72 13.98
N LYS A 95 8.28 -0.63 13.27
CA LYS A 95 9.51 -0.32 12.58
C LYS A 95 10.13 0.84 13.32
N ARG A 96 10.91 0.49 14.34
CA ARG A 96 11.60 1.46 15.22
C ARG A 96 12.69 2.22 14.50
N HIS A 97 13.20 1.65 13.42
CA HIS A 97 14.28 2.20 12.62
C HIS A 97 14.17 1.73 11.16
N GLU A 98 14.61 2.56 10.21
CA GLU A 98 14.56 2.24 8.78
C GLU A 98 15.34 0.96 8.44
N VAL A 99 16.48 0.78 9.10
CA VAL A 99 17.30 -0.43 9.06
C VAL A 99 16.75 -1.47 10.02
N ASP A 100 16.38 -2.62 9.48
CA ASP A 100 15.76 -3.71 10.22
C ASP A 100 16.64 -4.24 11.37
N ALA A 101 17.93 -4.43 11.12
CA ALA A 101 18.89 -4.88 12.12
C ALA A 101 18.95 -3.97 13.37
N VAL A 102 18.79 -2.65 13.17
CA VAL A 102 18.76 -1.67 14.27
C VAL A 102 17.45 -1.77 15.04
N SER A 103 16.32 -2.00 14.36
CA SER A 103 15.02 -2.23 15.01
C SER A 103 15.05 -3.48 15.90
N VAL A 104 15.61 -4.59 15.39
CA VAL A 104 15.77 -5.84 16.14
C VAL A 104 16.69 -5.65 17.34
N LYS A 105 17.82 -4.93 17.17
CA LYS A 105 18.74 -4.63 18.27
C LYS A 105 18.03 -3.85 19.39
N LEU A 106 17.29 -2.80 19.05
CA LEU A 106 16.51 -2.02 20.01
C LEU A 106 15.46 -2.88 20.73
N TRP A 107 14.80 -3.79 20.01
CA TRP A 107 13.84 -4.71 20.61
C TRP A 107 14.49 -5.69 21.60
N THR A 108 15.61 -6.30 21.22
CA THR A 108 16.32 -7.23 22.11
C THR A 108 16.86 -6.55 23.36
N GLN A 109 17.26 -5.28 23.27
CA GLN A 109 17.69 -4.49 24.43
C GLN A 109 16.55 -4.23 25.41
N GLU A 110 15.36 -3.87 24.92
CA GLU A 110 14.19 -3.68 25.79
C GLU A 110 13.72 -4.98 26.43
N ILE A 111 13.70 -6.07 25.65
CA ILE A 111 13.38 -7.42 26.15
C ILE A 111 14.32 -7.80 27.30
N LYS A 112 15.62 -7.48 27.22
CA LYS A 112 16.57 -7.76 28.33
C LYS A 112 16.26 -6.98 29.62
N ILE A 113 15.54 -5.87 29.53
CA ILE A 113 15.18 -5.03 30.69
C ILE A 113 13.85 -5.50 31.31
N MET A 114 13.02 -6.22 30.56
CA MET A 114 11.72 -6.70 31.05
C MET A 114 11.89 -7.99 31.88
N GLU A 115 11.39 -8.00 33.12
CA GLU A 115 11.45 -9.18 34.01
C GLU A 115 10.56 -10.35 33.55
N LYS A 116 9.51 -10.09 32.76
CA LYS A 116 8.56 -11.12 32.33
C LYS A 116 8.17 -10.92 30.86
N ILE A 117 8.45 -11.93 30.05
CA ILE A 117 8.14 -11.96 28.61
C ILE A 117 7.30 -13.20 28.32
N VAL A 118 6.16 -13.01 27.64
CA VAL A 118 5.34 -14.10 27.11
C VAL A 118 5.63 -14.21 25.62
N LEU A 119 6.29 -15.29 25.22
CA LEU A 119 6.57 -15.60 23.82
C LEU A 119 5.41 -16.43 23.25
N PHE A 120 4.76 -15.91 22.22
CA PHE A 120 3.77 -16.67 21.44
C PHE A 120 4.47 -17.29 20.23
N PHE A 121 4.58 -18.61 20.21
CA PHE A 121 4.99 -19.34 19.02
C PHE A 121 3.72 -19.79 18.28
N SER A 122 3.52 -19.29 17.06
CA SER A 122 2.56 -19.89 16.14
C SER A 122 3.21 -21.12 15.52
N LYS A 123 2.53 -22.27 15.58
CA LYS A 123 3.01 -23.50 14.95
C LYS A 123 3.10 -23.25 13.44
N SER A 124 4.30 -23.18 12.88
CA SER A 124 4.49 -23.27 11.44
C SER A 124 3.94 -24.62 10.99
N ARG A 125 3.14 -24.63 9.91
CA ARG A 125 2.74 -25.89 9.27
C ARG A 125 4.01 -26.53 8.73
N ASP A 126 4.55 -27.49 9.46
CA ASP A 126 5.60 -28.36 8.96
C ASP A 126 5.07 -29.01 7.68
N ASN A 127 5.74 -28.74 6.56
CA ASN A 127 5.57 -29.50 5.33
C ASN A 127 5.92 -30.95 5.66
N GLN A 128 4.92 -31.77 5.95
CA GLN A 128 5.12 -33.21 6.03
C GLN A 128 5.55 -33.68 4.65
N GLY A 129 6.77 -34.20 4.60
CA GLY A 129 7.38 -34.74 3.41
C GLY A 129 6.47 -35.78 2.76
N MET A 130 6.34 -35.64 1.45
CA MET A 130 5.85 -36.65 0.52
C MET A 130 6.59 -37.97 0.79
N THR A 131 5.91 -38.96 1.37
CA THR A 131 6.39 -40.35 1.35
C THR A 131 6.13 -40.88 -0.06
N ILE A 132 7.22 -41.24 -0.75
CA ILE A 132 7.17 -42.05 -1.96
C ILE A 132 7.22 -43.50 -1.48
N ASP A 133 6.09 -44.19 -1.60
CA ASP A 133 6.03 -45.65 -1.65
C ASP A 133 5.51 -46.05 -3.04
#